data_AF-A0A2E2D542-F1
#
_entry.id   AF-A0A2E2D542-F1
#
_cell.length_a   1.000
_cell.length_b   1.000
_cell.length_c   1.000
_cell.angle_alpha   90.00
_cell.angle_beta   90.00
_cell.angle_gamma   90.00
#
_symmetry.space_group_name_H-M   'P 1'
#
loop_
_entity.id
_entity.type
_entity.pdbx_description
1 polymer ?
#
loop_
_entity_poly.entity_id
_entity_poly.type
_entity_poly.pdbx_seq_one_letter_code
_entity_poly.pdbx_strand_id
1 'polypeptide(L)'
;MKYTPFIAPILVTAVIALNQTFACETQPSCKSNTKTSSPAQRLAESCYQQWLTLDWTLANAEMLARDNLAFNEGVRNICQARAELFFEGYEIKPFIAADSQQEVFPLVFRPNVDAIKSQIRLNLPKLRLI
;
A
#
# COMPACT_ATOMS: atom_id res chain seq x y z
N MET A 1 33.91 57.53 -28.77
CA MET A 1 33.23 57.17 -30.04
C MET A 1 32.95 55.67 -29.99
N LYS A 2 31.77 55.08 -30.13
CA LYS A 2 30.39 55.54 -30.35
C LYS A 2 29.52 54.58 -29.52
N TYR A 3 28.83 55.10 -28.51
CA TYR A 3 27.62 54.47 -27.98
C TYR A 3 26.47 55.03 -28.78
N THR A 4 25.57 54.17 -29.25
CA THR A 4 24.23 54.59 -29.61
C THR A 4 23.18 53.69 -28.98
N PRO A 5 22.05 54.30 -28.59
CA PRO A 5 21.17 53.83 -27.54
C PRO A 5 19.79 53.48 -28.10
N PHE A 6 18.86 53.23 -27.17
CA PHE A 6 17.43 53.53 -27.24
C PHE A 6 16.44 52.34 -27.34
N ILE A 7 15.74 52.20 -26.22
CA ILE A 7 14.27 52.13 -26.06
C ILE A 7 13.63 50.75 -26.18
N ALA A 8 13.42 50.16 -24.99
CA ALA A 8 12.27 49.30 -24.69
C ALA A 8 10.96 50.09 -24.83
N PRO A 9 9.81 49.43 -25.12
CA PRO A 9 8.89 49.22 -24.00
C PRO A 9 8.05 47.92 -24.07
N ILE A 10 7.84 47.35 -22.88
CA ILE A 10 6.53 46.94 -22.32
C ILE A 10 5.65 46.03 -23.18
N LEU A 11 5.49 44.78 -22.71
CA LEU A 11 4.15 44.21 -22.51
C LEU A 11 4.14 43.38 -21.22
N VAL A 12 3.85 44.09 -20.13
CA VAL A 12 3.24 43.53 -18.93
C VAL A 12 1.77 43.33 -19.24
N THR A 13 1.30 42.08 -19.21
CA THR A 13 -0.05 41.58 -18.84
C THR A 13 -0.12 40.14 -19.38
N ALA A 14 -0.50 39.10 -18.63
CA ALA A 14 -1.48 39.05 -17.58
C ALA A 14 -1.04 38.06 -16.47
N VAL A 15 -0.97 38.58 -15.24
CA VAL A 15 -1.31 37.80 -14.05
C VAL A 15 -2.79 38.07 -13.81
N ILE A 16 -3.48 37.08 -13.26
CA ILE A 16 -4.85 37.08 -12.73
C ILE A 16 -5.92 36.62 -13.74
N ALA A 17 -6.06 35.30 -13.84
CA ALA A 17 -7.36 34.69 -13.60
C ALA A 17 -7.20 33.75 -12.38
N LEU A 18 -7.25 34.37 -11.19
CA LEU A 18 -7.57 33.69 -9.94
C LEU A 18 -8.96 33.05 -10.03
N ASN A 19 -9.18 32.01 -9.24
CA ASN A 19 -10.49 31.53 -8.78
C ASN A 19 -11.38 30.83 -9.82
N GLN A 20 -10.99 29.63 -10.24
CA GLN A 20 -11.98 28.55 -10.28
C GLN A 20 -11.78 27.70 -9.02
N THR A 21 -12.16 28.25 -7.86
CA THR A 21 -13.32 27.74 -7.10
C THR A 21 -13.49 26.23 -7.28
N PHE A 22 -13.14 25.51 -6.23
CA PHE A 22 -13.62 24.18 -5.92
C PHE A 22 -15.15 24.18 -5.97
N ALA A 23 -15.70 23.94 -7.15
CA ALA A 23 -17.13 23.73 -7.36
C ALA A 23 -17.31 22.56 -8.34
N CYS A 24 -16.82 21.36 -7.98
CA CYS A 24 -17.45 20.12 -8.44
C CYS A 24 -18.80 20.00 -7.70
N GLU A 25 -19.78 20.85 -8.02
CA GLU A 25 -21.13 20.71 -7.46
C GLU A 25 -22.17 20.27 -8.49
N THR A 26 -21.88 20.26 -9.79
CA THR A 26 -22.95 20.00 -10.79
C THR A 26 -22.54 19.26 -12.06
N GLN A 27 -21.41 18.54 -12.09
CA GLN A 27 -21.13 17.59 -13.17
C GLN A 27 -21.15 16.14 -12.70
N PRO A 28 -22.00 15.26 -13.28
CA PRO A 28 -21.98 13.83 -12.98
C PRO A 28 -20.68 13.13 -13.37
N SER A 29 -19.79 13.81 -14.11
CA SER A 29 -18.47 13.33 -14.52
C SER A 29 -17.36 13.51 -13.47
N CYS A 30 -17.57 14.29 -12.39
CA CYS A 30 -16.66 14.29 -11.22
C CYS A 30 -16.81 13.03 -10.35
N LYS A 31 -17.71 12.09 -10.68
CA LYS A 31 -17.69 10.75 -10.10
C LYS A 31 -16.56 9.96 -10.74
N SER A 32 -15.33 10.29 -10.31
CA SER A 32 -14.24 9.33 -10.38
C SER A 32 -14.76 8.05 -9.71
N ASN A 33 -14.93 6.99 -10.49
CA ASN A 33 -15.23 5.65 -10.00
C ASN A 33 -13.97 5.05 -9.31
N THR A 34 -13.23 5.88 -8.57
CA THR A 34 -12.21 5.42 -7.65
C THR A 34 -12.95 4.83 -6.48
N LYS A 35 -13.18 3.52 -6.55
CA LYS A 35 -13.42 2.70 -5.39
C LYS A 35 -12.22 2.95 -4.46
N THR A 36 -12.35 3.90 -3.54
CA THR A 36 -11.27 4.32 -2.66
C THR A 36 -10.89 3.10 -1.84
N SER A 37 -9.70 2.55 -2.10
CA SER A 37 -9.22 1.38 -1.39
C SER A 37 -9.16 1.70 0.11
N SER A 38 -9.65 0.77 0.93
CA SER A 38 -9.65 0.99 2.37
C SER A 38 -8.22 1.19 2.89
N PRO A 39 -8.01 1.88 4.03
CA PRO A 39 -6.68 1.98 4.64
C PRO A 39 -6.00 0.60 4.82
N ALA A 40 -6.76 -0.42 5.21
CA ALA A 40 -6.30 -1.80 5.32
C ALA A 40 -5.82 -2.37 3.98
N GLN A 41 -6.56 -2.15 2.88
CA GLN A 41 -6.15 -2.60 1.55
C GLN A 41 -4.85 -1.95 1.08
N ARG A 42 -4.66 -0.65 1.33
CA ARG A 42 -3.41 0.06 0.98
C ARG A 42 -2.22 -0.44 1.79
N LEU A 43 -2.42 -0.72 3.08
CA LEU A 43 -1.39 -1.29 3.95
C LEU A 43 -1.04 -2.72 3.54
N ALA A 44 -2.04 -3.54 3.22
CA ALA A 44 -1.85 -4.90 2.72
C ALA A 44 -1.04 -4.92 1.42
N GLU A 45 -1.36 -4.04 0.47
CA GLU A 45 -0.59 -3.92 -0.78
C GLU A 45 0.85 -3.48 -0.51
N SER A 46 1.05 -2.50 0.39
CA SER A 46 2.39 -2.05 0.76
C SER A 46 3.21 -3.17 1.41
N CYS A 47 2.59 -3.98 2.29
CA CYS A 47 3.20 -5.17 2.87
C CYS A 47 3.62 -6.16 1.78
N TYR A 48 2.75 -6.43 0.81
CA TYR A 48 3.02 -7.37 -0.25
C TYR A 48 4.18 -6.89 -1.15
N GLN A 49 4.18 -5.62 -1.54
CA GLN A 49 5.27 -5.02 -2.31
C GLN A 49 6.61 -5.08 -1.57
N GLN A 50 6.60 -4.84 -0.26
CA GLN A 50 7.80 -5.00 0.57
C GLN A 50 8.24 -6.47 0.68
N TRP A 51 7.33 -7.42 0.76
CA TRP A 51 7.69 -8.84 0.78
C TRP A 51 8.37 -9.29 -0.52
N LEU A 52 7.93 -8.77 -1.67
CA LEU A 52 8.54 -9.11 -2.97
C LEU A 52 10.04 -8.80 -3.05
N THR A 53 10.55 -7.90 -2.20
CA THR A 53 11.97 -7.52 -2.14
C THR A 53 12.81 -8.42 -1.23
N LEU A 54 12.18 -9.36 -0.50
CA LEU A 54 12.89 -10.24 0.44
C LEU A 54 13.57 -11.45 -0.22
N ASP A 55 13.29 -11.71 -1.50
CA ASP A 55 13.90 -12.78 -2.31
C ASP A 55 13.95 -14.16 -1.61
N TRP A 56 12.90 -14.50 -0.86
CA TRP A 56 12.80 -15.79 -0.19
C TRP A 56 12.85 -16.94 -1.19
N THR A 57 13.61 -17.98 -0.88
CA THR A 57 13.69 -19.21 -1.68
C THR A 57 12.88 -20.32 -1.03
N LEU A 58 12.22 -21.12 -1.86
CA LEU A 58 11.60 -22.37 -1.41
C LEU A 58 12.70 -23.43 -1.37
N ALA A 59 13.02 -23.89 -0.16
CA ALA A 59 14.20 -24.73 0.14
C ALA A 59 14.40 -25.95 -0.79
N ASN A 60 13.34 -26.48 -1.38
CA ASN A 60 13.39 -27.71 -2.18
C ASN A 60 13.40 -27.48 -3.70
N ALA A 61 13.27 -26.23 -4.17
CA ALA A 61 12.96 -25.95 -5.58
C ALA A 61 13.95 -25.02 -6.28
N GLU A 62 14.97 -24.48 -5.57
CA GLU A 62 15.83 -23.39 -6.06
C GLU A 62 15.02 -22.23 -6.69
N MET A 63 13.76 -22.09 -6.27
CA MET A 63 12.77 -21.19 -6.85
C MET A 63 12.49 -20.08 -5.84
N LEU A 64 12.38 -18.85 -6.32
CA LEU A 64 11.92 -17.75 -5.49
C LEU A 64 10.46 -17.99 -5.11
N ALA A 65 10.13 -17.78 -3.85
CA ALA A 65 8.79 -17.96 -3.32
C ALA A 65 7.75 -17.08 -4.03
N ARG A 66 8.16 -15.90 -4.53
CA ARG A 66 7.31 -15.01 -5.33
C ARG A 66 6.91 -15.59 -6.68
N ASP A 67 7.69 -16.51 -7.23
CA ASP A 67 7.44 -17.14 -8.54
C ASP A 67 6.52 -18.37 -8.42
N ASN A 68 6.33 -18.89 -7.21
CA ASN A 68 5.32 -19.90 -6.93
C ASN A 68 3.94 -19.26 -6.73
N LEU A 69 3.00 -19.52 -7.65
CA LEU A 69 1.67 -18.89 -7.65
C LEU A 69 0.94 -19.06 -6.31
N ALA A 70 0.85 -20.30 -5.79
CA ALA A 70 0.14 -20.59 -4.56
C ALA A 70 0.79 -19.89 -3.35
N PHE A 71 2.12 -19.87 -3.29
CA PHE A 71 2.83 -19.18 -2.23
C PHE A 71 2.63 -17.66 -2.32
N ASN A 72 2.73 -17.09 -3.53
CA ASN A 72 2.54 -15.67 -3.78
C ASN A 72 1.14 -15.20 -3.35
N GLU A 73 0.09 -15.92 -3.77
CA GLU A 73 -1.29 -15.66 -3.36
C GLU A 73 -1.48 -15.80 -1.84
N GLY A 74 -0.88 -16.84 -1.25
CA GLY A 74 -0.87 -17.02 0.20
C GLY A 74 -0.27 -15.83 0.94
N VAL A 75 0.83 -15.26 0.45
CA VAL A 75 1.43 -14.07 1.06
C VAL A 75 0.56 -12.83 0.89
N ARG A 76 -0.12 -12.64 -0.25
CA ARG A 76 -1.12 -11.58 -0.41
C ARG A 76 -2.20 -11.69 0.67
N ASN A 77 -2.72 -12.89 0.91
CA ASN A 77 -3.71 -13.14 1.95
C ASN A 77 -3.18 -12.88 3.36
N ILE A 78 -1.91 -13.20 3.63
CA ILE A 78 -1.25 -12.92 4.91
C ILE A 78 -1.10 -11.41 5.12
N CYS A 79 -0.64 -10.66 4.12
CA CYS A 79 -0.53 -9.21 4.22
C CYS A 79 -1.90 -8.55 4.44
N GLN A 80 -2.94 -9.05 3.79
CA GLN A 80 -4.31 -8.61 4.06
C GLN A 80 -4.73 -8.91 5.50
N ALA A 81 -4.52 -10.15 5.97
CA ALA A 81 -4.87 -10.54 7.34
C ALA A 81 -4.14 -9.69 8.40
N ARG A 82 -2.83 -9.47 8.23
CA ARG A 82 -2.02 -8.66 9.15
C ARG A 82 -2.48 -7.20 9.15
N ALA A 83 -2.79 -6.63 7.98
CA ALA A 83 -3.29 -5.26 7.87
C ALA A 83 -4.67 -5.10 8.54
N GLU A 84 -5.60 -6.04 8.29
CA GLU A 84 -6.91 -6.03 8.94
C GLU A 84 -6.78 -6.13 10.47
N LEU A 85 -5.98 -7.07 10.99
CA LEU A 85 -5.73 -7.20 12.43
C LEU A 85 -5.09 -5.96 13.05
N PHE A 86 -4.18 -5.31 12.34
CA PHE A 86 -3.58 -4.05 12.78
C PHE A 86 -4.64 -2.96 12.96
N PHE A 87 -5.56 -2.80 12.00
CA PHE A 87 -6.66 -1.84 12.09
C PHE A 87 -7.76 -2.26 13.07
N GLU A 88 -7.92 -3.57 13.34
CA GLU A 88 -8.76 -4.09 14.44
C GLU A 88 -8.16 -3.81 15.83
N GLY A 89 -6.93 -3.30 15.92
CA GLY A 89 -6.28 -2.91 17.16
C GLY A 89 -5.54 -4.04 17.87
N TYR A 90 -5.08 -5.07 17.14
CA TYR A 90 -4.17 -6.08 17.69
C TYR A 90 -2.71 -5.59 17.69
N GLU A 91 -1.92 -6.03 18.67
CA GLU A 91 -0.47 -5.75 18.73
C GLU A 91 0.28 -6.65 17.73
N ILE A 92 0.26 -6.24 16.47
CA ILE A 92 0.91 -6.96 15.38
C ILE A 92 1.67 -5.99 14.49
N LYS A 93 2.83 -6.43 13.99
CA LYS A 93 3.54 -5.74 12.91
C LYS A 93 2.83 -6.03 11.59
N PRO A 94 2.35 -5.01 10.85
CA PRO A 94 1.59 -5.25 9.62
C PRO A 94 2.46 -5.78 8.47
N PHE A 95 3.78 -5.58 8.52
CA PHE A 95 4.74 -6.03 7.52
C PHE A 95 5.34 -7.40 7.85
N ILE A 96 5.82 -8.10 6.82
CA ILE A 96 6.55 -9.37 6.95
C ILE A 96 8.03 -9.04 7.12
N ALA A 97 8.63 -9.44 8.24
CA ALA A 97 10.05 -9.24 8.49
C ALA A 97 10.89 -10.22 7.67
N ALA A 98 12.12 -9.82 7.30
CA ALA A 98 13.01 -10.62 6.46
C ALA A 98 13.31 -12.02 7.04
N ASP A 99 13.40 -12.11 8.36
CA ASP A 99 13.71 -13.29 9.16
C ASP A 99 12.47 -14.09 9.63
N SER A 100 11.27 -13.68 9.22
CA SER A 100 10.00 -14.29 9.69
C SER A 100 9.48 -15.46 8.84
N GLN A 101 10.35 -16.12 8.06
CA GLN A 101 9.96 -17.26 7.19
C GLN A 101 9.23 -18.37 7.98
N GLN A 102 9.74 -18.72 9.15
CA GLN A 102 9.16 -19.77 9.99
C GLN A 102 7.74 -19.42 10.49
N GLU A 103 7.41 -18.14 10.63
CA GLU A 103 6.07 -17.69 11.01
C GLU A 103 5.11 -17.68 9.81
N VAL A 104 5.61 -17.34 8.62
CA VAL A 104 4.81 -17.15 7.40
C VAL A 104 4.50 -18.47 6.71
N PHE A 105 5.46 -19.40 6.64
CA PHE A 105 5.31 -20.67 5.91
C PHE A 105 4.10 -21.51 6.37
N PRO A 106 3.79 -21.63 7.68
CA PRO A 106 2.60 -22.36 8.14
C PRO A 106 1.26 -21.69 7.78
N LEU A 107 1.28 -20.42 7.37
CA LEU A 107 0.09 -19.62 7.07
C LEU A 107 -0.21 -19.56 5.57
N VAL A 108 0.81 -19.70 4.72
CA VAL A 108 0.71 -19.39 3.29
C VAL A 108 -0.29 -20.29 2.54
N PHE A 109 -0.48 -21.52 2.99
CA PHE A 109 -1.41 -22.48 2.37
C PHE A 109 -2.78 -22.54 3.07
N ARG A 110 -3.10 -21.56 3.93
CA ARG A 110 -4.42 -21.48 4.55
C ARG A 110 -5.46 -21.01 3.51
N PRO A 111 -6.71 -21.49 3.61
CA PRO A 111 -7.69 -21.36 2.53
C PRO A 111 -8.15 -19.92 2.27
N ASN A 112 -8.08 -19.03 3.26
CA ASN A 112 -8.52 -17.64 3.13
C ASN A 112 -7.97 -16.76 4.25
N VAL A 113 -8.22 -15.45 4.12
CA VAL A 113 -7.80 -14.39 5.06
C VAL A 113 -8.33 -14.64 6.47
N ASP A 114 -9.59 -15.08 6.64
CA ASP A 114 -10.17 -15.31 7.97
C ASP A 114 -9.53 -16.49 8.71
N ALA A 115 -9.17 -17.56 7.99
CA ALA A 115 -8.41 -18.68 8.54
C ALA A 115 -7.01 -18.25 8.99
N ILE A 116 -6.35 -17.39 8.22
CA ILE A 116 -5.05 -16.81 8.58
C ILE A 116 -5.19 -15.93 9.83
N LYS A 117 -6.17 -15.00 9.86
CA LYS A 117 -6.43 -14.15 11.02
C LYS A 117 -6.68 -14.99 12.28
N SER A 118 -7.48 -16.05 12.16
CA SER A 118 -7.77 -16.95 13.27
C SER A 118 -6.49 -17.60 13.81
N GLN A 119 -5.60 -18.07 12.93
CA GLN A 119 -4.32 -18.64 13.34
C GLN A 119 -3.37 -17.62 13.97
N ILE A 120 -3.28 -16.42 13.41
CA ILE A 120 -2.44 -15.34 13.95
C ILE A 120 -2.92 -14.97 15.36
N ARG A 121 -4.22 -14.80 15.56
CA ARG A 121 -4.81 -14.43 16.86
C ARG A 121 -4.51 -15.44 17.99
N LEU A 122 -4.32 -16.73 17.68
CA LEU A 122 -3.94 -17.74 18.68
C LEU A 122 -2.60 -17.41 19.36
N ASN A 123 -1.71 -16.73 18.63
CA ASN A 123 -0.36 -16.42 19.08
C ASN A 123 -0.17 -14.94 19.44
N LEU A 124 -1.23 -14.12 19.39
CA LEU A 124 -1.17 -12.71 19.76
C LEU A 124 -1.76 -12.49 21.16
N PRO A 125 -1.06 -11.76 22.05
CA PRO A 125 -1.73 -11.22 23.23
C PRO A 125 -2.84 -10.28 22.77
N LYS A 126 -4.07 -10.46 23.28
CA LYS A 126 -5.10 -9.43 23.11
C LYS A 126 -4.62 -8.17 23.83
N LEU A 127 -4.48 -7.06 23.11
CA LEU A 127 -4.25 -5.77 23.75
C LEU A 127 -5.39 -5.52 24.74
N ARG A 128 -5.07 -5.48 26.03
CA ARG A 128 -5.99 -4.93 27.01
C ARG A 128 -6.04 -3.44 26.72
N LEU A 129 -7.19 -2.96 26.26
CA LEU A 129 -7.51 -1.53 26.33
C LEU A 129 -7.38 -1.14 27.81
N ILE A 130 -6.36 -0.34 28.12
CA ILE A 130 -6.20 0.30 29.44
C ILE A 130 -7.06 1.55 29.43
#